data_AF-A0A1R1YQY4-F1
#
_entry.id   AF-A0A1R1YQY4-F1
#
_cell.length_a   1.000
_cell.length_b   1.000
_cell.length_c   1.000
_cell.angle_alpha   90.00
_cell.angle_beta   90.00
_cell.angle_gamma   90.00
#
_symmetry.space_group_name_H-M   'P 1'
#
loop_
_entity.id
_entity.type
_entity.pdbx_description
1 polymer ?
#
loop_
_entity_poly.entity_id
_entity_poly.type
_entity_poly.pdbx_seq_one_letter_code
_entity_poly.pdbx_strand_id
1 'polypeptide(L)'
;MSQPSDKKEPHYFLADCSSLPNDSVLINSSSAQEMNTETTPDQIGYDKWLSGTILENERITSIDHFQDVRSLVIDPDMDCFWQPGDYVSIMPKNTAHDVNEFLELLGYDQQSSNMYYYSKDKVLYDSRSHLTDRSAQLNNQFNAAGIRLTPLPVNSRNHSNGDQNAITNLASKFINIKKASLFDLVSEHIDLNSVPRPMFFKRASAFSRENEQESEKLLEIGSSEGLDLYYSYCLLPKRSIIEILRDFSSLGNKAVPLNMFLDLFPSFAAKSYSISSAYINSDSSLNHTQHLANAPSRPNDSYAIGNNNLTSRNLEPAHGDTNTLTNKKHLIRLTIAIVKYKTKTKAIKYGTCSKYIDSITSHAKINFCIKQGTMKLPPASANPVPIIMVGPGTGIAPFISFIEHRAINLNTGSNYLFFGNRYKHMDFLYEAKLKQFADLTASFSHVPCDVSGSNAADHEQSTTSHAHFDEDRNRCLTLFTVFSRDMSQSPTFIQQSSNGDSAHTTTATSTAATASTNARKYVQHIIASNSEQVAALILDNNAVVYVSGKLGSMPKAVHAAFAECLANSPAFAGPDGASKAAAYLRDMARSGRYQEECWN
;
A
#
# COMPACT_ATOMS: atom_id res chain seq x y z
N MET A 1 -46.79 10.58 -31.77
CA MET A 1 -46.79 9.12 -31.57
C MET A 1 -45.45 8.58 -31.99
N SER A 2 -44.57 8.35 -31.03
CA SER A 2 -43.27 7.70 -31.19
C SER A 2 -43.04 6.93 -29.89
N GLN A 3 -42.96 5.61 -29.97
CA GLN A 3 -42.83 4.73 -28.80
C GLN A 3 -41.44 4.87 -28.15
N PRO A 4 -41.33 4.83 -26.82
CA PRO A 4 -40.04 4.76 -26.15
C PRO A 4 -39.50 3.32 -26.17
N SER A 5 -38.21 3.21 -26.45
CA SER A 5 -37.42 1.98 -26.51
C SER A 5 -37.36 1.24 -25.15
N ASP A 6 -37.71 -0.04 -25.16
CA ASP A 6 -37.56 -0.99 -24.03
C ASP A 6 -36.11 -1.07 -23.54
N LYS A 7 -35.85 -0.53 -22.34
CA LYS A 7 -34.66 -0.89 -21.56
C LYS A 7 -35.03 -2.08 -20.67
N LYS A 8 -34.43 -3.25 -20.95
CA LYS A 8 -34.56 -4.47 -20.14
C LYS A 8 -34.15 -4.20 -18.69
N GLU A 9 -35.09 -4.36 -17.76
CA GLU A 9 -34.80 -4.45 -16.33
C GLU A 9 -34.10 -5.79 -16.00
N PRO A 10 -33.21 -5.84 -14.99
CA PRO A 10 -32.59 -7.09 -14.57
C PRO A 10 -33.60 -7.98 -13.83
N HIS A 11 -33.89 -9.14 -14.40
CA HIS A 11 -34.64 -10.20 -13.73
C HIS A 11 -33.79 -10.84 -12.63
N TYR A 12 -34.25 -10.81 -11.38
CA TYR A 12 -33.63 -11.54 -10.27
C TYR A 12 -34.26 -12.94 -10.17
N PHE A 13 -33.44 -13.97 -10.36
CA PHE A 13 -33.87 -15.37 -10.26
C PHE A 13 -33.91 -15.81 -8.78
N LEU A 14 -35.01 -16.44 -8.38
CA LEU A 14 -35.09 -17.25 -7.16
C LEU A 14 -34.79 -18.70 -7.55
N ALA A 15 -33.73 -19.28 -6.98
CA ALA A 15 -33.42 -20.69 -7.14
C ALA A 15 -33.76 -21.47 -5.86
N ASP A 16 -34.47 -22.58 -6.02
CA ASP A 16 -34.78 -23.55 -4.97
C ASP A 16 -33.51 -24.32 -4.58
N CYS A 17 -33.16 -24.26 -3.29
CA CYS A 17 -31.91 -24.81 -2.74
C CYS A 17 -32.16 -25.95 -1.75
N SER A 18 -33.31 -26.63 -1.84
CA SER A 18 -33.60 -27.93 -1.17
C SER A 18 -32.60 -29.06 -1.47
N SER A 19 -31.53 -28.73 -2.19
CA SER A 19 -30.60 -29.59 -2.87
C SER A 19 -29.12 -29.33 -2.54
N LEU A 20 -28.79 -28.27 -1.81
CA LEU A 20 -27.41 -28.02 -1.41
C LEU A 20 -26.93 -29.16 -0.48
N PRO A 21 -25.72 -29.71 -0.71
CA PRO A 21 -25.27 -30.87 0.02
C PRO A 21 -25.11 -30.56 1.52
N ASN A 22 -25.46 -31.52 2.38
CA ASN A 22 -25.19 -31.47 3.82
C ASN A 22 -23.73 -31.06 4.08
N ASP A 23 -23.50 -30.35 5.19
CA ASP A 23 -22.26 -29.69 5.63
C ASP A 23 -20.95 -30.50 5.37
N SER A 24 -21.05 -31.81 5.22
CA SER A 24 -20.01 -32.76 4.85
C SER A 24 -19.42 -32.66 3.43
N VAL A 25 -19.93 -31.84 2.50
CA VAL A 25 -19.36 -31.70 1.12
C VAL A 25 -18.71 -30.32 0.88
N LEU A 26 -18.70 -29.43 1.86
CA LEU A 26 -18.03 -28.12 1.75
C LEU A 26 -16.51 -28.16 1.98
N ILE A 27 -15.90 -29.34 1.86
CA ILE A 27 -14.45 -29.50 1.73
C ILE A 27 -14.20 -30.50 0.62
N ASN A 28 -13.81 -29.97 -0.54
CA ASN A 28 -12.78 -30.56 -1.38
C ASN A 28 -12.25 -29.46 -2.32
N SER A 29 -11.36 -28.62 -1.79
CA SER A 29 -10.16 -28.24 -2.56
C SER A 29 -9.09 -29.30 -2.30
N SER A 30 -9.45 -30.56 -2.51
CA SER A 30 -8.56 -31.74 -2.53
C SER A 30 -8.70 -32.43 -3.88
N SER A 31 -8.65 -31.62 -4.93
CA SER A 31 -8.11 -32.01 -6.21
C SER A 31 -7.30 -30.81 -6.67
N ALA A 32 -6.12 -30.69 -6.06
CA ALA A 32 -4.96 -30.31 -6.84
C ALA A 32 -4.95 -31.25 -8.04
N GLN A 33 -5.58 -30.84 -9.14
CA GLN A 33 -4.97 -31.14 -10.42
C GLN A 33 -3.62 -30.46 -10.33
N GLU A 34 -2.59 -31.27 -10.11
CA GLU A 34 -1.23 -30.97 -10.49
C GLU A 34 -1.26 -30.53 -11.96
N MET A 35 -1.59 -29.27 -12.21
CA MET A 35 -0.90 -28.57 -13.26
C MET A 35 0.50 -28.40 -12.71
N ASN A 36 1.41 -29.23 -13.19
CA ASN A 36 2.85 -28.98 -13.19
C ASN A 36 3.10 -27.66 -13.90
N THR A 37 2.81 -26.55 -13.23
CA THR A 37 3.54 -25.31 -13.41
C THR A 37 4.55 -25.33 -12.28
N GLU A 38 5.80 -25.63 -12.62
CA GLU A 38 6.95 -25.42 -11.74
C GLU A 38 6.83 -24.01 -11.15
N THR A 39 6.29 -23.92 -9.93
CA THR A 39 6.27 -22.65 -9.20
C THR A 39 7.68 -22.50 -8.69
N THR A 40 8.42 -21.56 -9.26
CA THR A 40 9.76 -21.25 -8.76
C THR A 40 9.65 -20.88 -7.28
N PRO A 41 10.65 -21.22 -6.44
CA PRO A 41 10.67 -20.86 -5.02
C PRO A 41 10.39 -19.37 -4.74
N ASP A 42 10.64 -18.52 -5.74
CA ASP A 42 10.48 -17.06 -5.70
C ASP A 42 9.02 -16.55 -5.72
N GLN A 43 8.01 -17.41 -5.88
CA GLN A 43 6.58 -17.01 -5.97
C GLN A 43 5.73 -17.33 -4.72
N ILE A 44 6.35 -17.82 -3.63
CA ILE A 44 5.61 -18.16 -2.40
C ILE A 44 5.05 -16.90 -1.74
N GLY A 45 3.72 -16.73 -1.82
CA GLY A 45 2.98 -15.69 -1.10
C GLY A 45 2.42 -14.54 -1.96
N TYR A 46 2.81 -14.42 -3.23
CA TYR A 46 2.23 -13.40 -4.12
C TYR A 46 0.80 -13.72 -4.50
N ASP A 47 -0.01 -12.67 -4.65
CA ASP A 47 -1.40 -12.72 -5.11
C ASP A 47 -2.35 -13.58 -4.25
N LYS A 48 -1.87 -14.09 -3.13
CA LYS A 48 -2.62 -14.84 -2.12
C LYS A 48 -2.87 -13.97 -0.91
N TRP A 49 -4.07 -14.07 -0.34
CA TRP A 49 -4.38 -13.46 0.95
C TRP A 49 -3.73 -14.30 2.05
N LEU A 50 -2.84 -13.67 2.79
CA LEU A 50 -2.13 -14.19 3.94
C LEU A 50 -2.70 -13.55 5.21
N SER A 51 -2.43 -14.18 6.34
CA SER A 51 -2.66 -13.61 7.66
C SER A 51 -1.34 -13.39 8.38
N GLY A 52 -1.32 -12.41 9.27
CA GLY A 52 -0.17 -12.11 10.10
C GLY A 52 -0.60 -11.38 11.36
N THR A 53 0.37 -11.20 12.25
CA THR A 53 0.19 -10.54 13.53
C THR A 53 0.87 -9.18 13.49
N ILE A 54 0.17 -8.12 13.88
CA ILE A 54 0.78 -6.79 13.96
C ILE A 54 1.70 -6.74 15.18
N LEU A 55 2.96 -6.42 14.97
CA LEU A 55 3.94 -6.25 16.05
C LEU A 55 4.04 -4.78 16.48
N GLU A 56 3.88 -3.87 15.53
CA GLU A 56 4.04 -2.42 15.72
C GLU A 56 3.02 -1.69 14.88
N ASN A 57 2.42 -0.64 15.44
CA ASN A 57 1.58 0.34 14.72
C ASN A 57 1.80 1.73 15.33
N GLU A 58 3.05 2.20 15.28
CA GLU A 58 3.49 3.36 16.04
C GLU A 58 3.66 4.59 15.17
N ARG A 59 3.32 5.75 15.72
CA ARG A 59 3.51 7.04 15.04
C ARG A 59 5.00 7.40 15.01
N ILE A 60 5.52 7.66 13.82
CA ILE A 60 6.93 8.04 13.58
C ILE A 60 7.13 9.53 13.29
N THR A 61 6.05 10.31 13.19
CA THR A 61 6.11 11.79 13.20
C THR A 61 5.93 12.32 14.62
N SER A 62 6.46 13.51 14.90
CA SER A 62 6.17 14.23 16.16
C SER A 62 4.66 14.37 16.37
N ILE A 63 4.21 14.27 17.62
CA ILE A 63 2.80 14.44 18.01
C ILE A 63 2.21 15.78 17.54
N ASP A 64 3.05 16.83 17.51
CA ASP A 64 2.69 18.19 17.10
C ASP A 64 2.59 18.34 15.57
N HIS A 65 3.04 17.34 14.81
CA HIS A 65 2.89 17.36 13.37
C HIS A 65 1.43 17.11 12.97
N PHE A 66 0.92 17.82 11.95
CA PHE A 66 -0.47 17.65 11.51
C PHE A 66 -0.73 16.28 10.86
N GLN A 67 0.31 15.67 10.26
CA GLN A 67 0.21 14.37 9.61
C GLN A 67 0.74 13.28 10.55
N ASP A 68 -0.16 12.39 10.96
CA ASP A 68 0.20 11.13 11.59
C ASP A 68 0.73 10.18 10.49
N VAL A 69 2.01 9.81 10.58
CA VAL A 69 2.62 8.77 9.75
C VAL A 69 3.06 7.68 10.71
N ARG A 70 2.71 6.43 10.39
CA ARG A 70 3.00 5.26 11.21
C ARG A 70 3.97 4.30 10.55
N SER A 71 4.72 3.61 11.40
CA SER A 71 5.42 2.37 11.10
C SER A 71 4.51 1.21 11.49
N LEU A 72 4.04 0.44 10.50
CA LEU A 72 3.28 -0.78 10.72
C LEU A 72 4.18 -1.99 10.44
N VAL A 73 4.37 -2.85 11.43
CA VAL A 73 5.16 -4.09 11.32
C VAL A 73 4.23 -5.29 11.40
N ILE A 74 4.30 -6.18 10.41
CA ILE A 74 3.53 -7.42 10.34
C ILE A 74 4.51 -8.60 10.45
N ASP A 75 4.24 -9.52 11.38
CA ASP A 75 4.82 -10.87 11.43
C ASP A 75 3.89 -11.82 10.67
N PRO A 76 4.27 -12.28 9.46
CA PRO A 76 3.49 -13.24 8.70
C PRO A 76 3.30 -14.56 9.48
N ASP A 77 2.10 -15.14 9.42
CA ASP A 77 1.85 -16.45 10.04
C ASP A 77 2.52 -17.60 9.25
N MET A 78 2.73 -17.38 7.95
CA MET A 78 3.38 -18.30 7.02
C MET A 78 4.58 -17.62 6.37
N ASP A 79 5.59 -18.41 6.01
CA ASP A 79 6.73 -17.89 5.25
C ASP A 79 6.26 -17.31 3.91
N CYS A 80 6.73 -16.10 3.62
CA CYS A 80 6.42 -15.38 2.39
C CYS A 80 7.63 -14.58 1.94
N PHE A 81 7.77 -14.46 0.63
CA PHE A 81 8.86 -13.73 -0.01
C PHE A 81 8.35 -12.41 -0.59
N TRP A 82 9.23 -11.40 -0.61
CA TRP A 82 9.01 -10.17 -1.35
C TRP A 82 10.33 -9.59 -1.84
N GLN A 83 10.26 -8.78 -2.89
CA GLN A 83 11.38 -8.04 -3.43
C GLN A 83 11.27 -6.56 -3.06
N PRO A 84 12.41 -5.83 -3.05
CA PRO A 84 12.37 -4.39 -2.96
C PRO A 84 11.50 -3.80 -4.07
N GLY A 85 10.58 -2.91 -3.68
CA GLY A 85 9.64 -2.26 -4.59
C GLY A 85 8.26 -2.91 -4.63
N ASP A 86 8.12 -4.11 -4.07
CA ASP A 86 6.81 -4.73 -3.91
C ASP A 86 5.95 -4.01 -2.86
N TYR A 87 4.65 -4.28 -2.91
CA TYR A 87 3.68 -3.64 -2.04
C TYR A 87 2.74 -4.67 -1.40
N VAL A 88 2.13 -4.26 -0.30
CA VAL A 88 1.12 -5.04 0.41
C VAL A 88 -0.24 -4.39 0.24
N SER A 89 -1.21 -5.17 -0.21
CA SER A 89 -2.62 -4.80 -0.19
C SER A 89 -3.28 -5.27 1.11
N ILE A 90 -3.91 -4.34 1.83
CA ILE A 90 -4.65 -4.59 3.07
C ILE A 90 -6.14 -4.39 2.79
N MET A 91 -6.98 -5.33 3.22
CA MET A 91 -8.43 -5.14 3.22
C MET A 91 -8.84 -4.41 4.51
N PRO A 92 -9.53 -3.26 4.43
CA PRO A 92 -10.08 -2.58 5.60
C PRO A 92 -11.15 -3.43 6.28
N LYS A 93 -11.41 -3.15 7.56
CA LYS A 93 -12.59 -3.64 8.28
C LYS A 93 -13.29 -2.50 9.01
N ASN A 94 -14.60 -2.63 9.19
CA ASN A 94 -15.36 -1.72 10.06
C ASN A 94 -15.07 -2.00 11.54
N THR A 95 -15.25 -0.98 12.38
CA THR A 95 -15.23 -1.18 13.83
C THR A 95 -16.50 -1.92 14.27
N ALA A 96 -16.42 -2.66 15.39
CA ALA A 96 -17.60 -3.34 15.93
C ALA A 96 -18.75 -2.37 16.25
N HIS A 97 -18.42 -1.15 16.68
CA HIS A 97 -19.40 -0.10 16.92
C HIS A 97 -20.17 0.29 15.65
N ASP A 98 -19.46 0.57 14.55
CA ASP A 98 -20.08 0.94 13.27
C ASP A 98 -20.96 -0.19 12.71
N VAL A 99 -20.52 -1.44 12.83
CA VAL A 99 -21.28 -2.62 12.37
C VAL A 99 -22.56 -2.79 13.19
N ASN A 100 -22.46 -2.70 14.52
CA ASN A 100 -23.62 -2.85 15.40
C ASN A 100 -24.66 -1.76 15.14
N GLU A 101 -24.22 -0.50 15.00
CA GLU A 101 -25.12 0.61 14.69
C GLU A 101 -25.79 0.42 13.31
N PHE A 102 -25.04 0.02 12.29
CA PHE A 102 -25.59 -0.25 10.96
C PHE A 102 -26.69 -1.32 11.00
N LEU A 103 -26.44 -2.43 11.72
CA LEU A 103 -27.41 -3.51 11.87
C LEU A 103 -28.64 -3.05 12.68
N GLU A 104 -28.44 -2.25 13.73
CA GLU A 104 -29.51 -1.66 14.52
C GLU A 104 -30.43 -0.78 13.67
N LEU A 105 -29.85 0.17 12.91
CA LEU A 105 -30.59 1.07 12.03
C LEU A 105 -31.41 0.33 10.98
N LEU A 106 -30.92 -0.82 10.50
CA LEU A 106 -31.64 -1.68 9.55
C LEU A 106 -32.59 -2.68 10.22
N GLY A 107 -32.64 -2.77 11.55
CA GLY A 107 -33.53 -3.66 12.29
C GLY A 107 -33.09 -5.14 12.32
N TYR A 108 -31.78 -5.41 12.22
CA TYR A 108 -31.21 -6.75 12.32
C TYR A 108 -30.54 -6.97 13.69
N ASP A 109 -30.63 -8.20 14.19
CA ASP A 109 -30.01 -8.60 15.46
C ASP A 109 -28.49 -8.65 15.34
N GLN A 110 -27.80 -7.85 16.16
CA GLN A 110 -26.33 -7.75 16.13
C GLN A 110 -25.64 -8.96 16.77
N GLN A 111 -26.36 -9.72 17.61
CA GLN A 111 -25.82 -10.89 18.32
C GLN A 111 -26.18 -12.22 17.64
N SER A 112 -26.84 -12.16 16.49
CA SER A 112 -27.25 -13.35 15.75
C SER A 112 -26.03 -14.17 15.33
N SER A 113 -25.99 -15.43 15.81
CA SER A 113 -25.03 -16.44 15.38
C SER A 113 -25.46 -17.16 14.09
N ASN A 114 -26.45 -16.62 13.36
CA ASN A 114 -26.86 -17.18 12.07
C ASN A 114 -25.70 -17.10 11.09
N MET A 115 -25.46 -18.21 10.39
CA MET A 115 -24.49 -18.27 9.32
C MET A 115 -25.18 -18.08 7.98
N TYR A 116 -24.58 -17.24 7.14
CA TYR A 116 -25.08 -16.92 5.82
C TYR A 116 -24.08 -17.36 4.75
N TYR A 117 -24.62 -17.96 3.69
CA TYR A 117 -23.84 -18.32 2.51
C TYR A 117 -23.87 -17.21 1.49
N TYR A 118 -22.72 -16.88 0.90
CA TYR A 118 -22.59 -15.83 -0.11
C TYR A 118 -21.56 -16.16 -1.18
N SER A 119 -21.74 -15.63 -2.38
CA SER A 119 -20.74 -15.69 -3.46
C SER A 119 -20.30 -14.27 -3.84
N LYS A 120 -19.22 -14.18 -4.63
CA LYS A 120 -18.37 -12.99 -4.88
C LYS A 120 -19.13 -11.69 -5.11
N ASP A 121 -20.38 -11.74 -5.60
CA ASP A 121 -21.21 -10.56 -5.77
C ASP A 121 -22.71 -10.77 -5.48
N LYS A 122 -23.21 -11.95 -5.07
CA LYS A 122 -24.67 -12.19 -4.87
C LYS A 122 -25.05 -13.29 -3.87
N VAL A 123 -26.24 -13.05 -3.29
CA VAL A 123 -27.17 -13.85 -2.46
C VAL A 123 -26.68 -14.28 -1.08
N LEU A 124 -27.50 -13.96 -0.06
CA LEU A 124 -27.37 -14.40 1.32
C LEU A 124 -28.54 -15.33 1.63
N TYR A 125 -28.24 -16.60 1.92
CA TYR A 125 -29.22 -17.58 2.41
C TYR A 125 -28.94 -17.88 3.89
N ASP A 126 -29.98 -17.92 4.71
CA ASP A 126 -29.88 -18.29 6.13
C ASP A 126 -29.75 -19.82 6.28
N SER A 127 -28.73 -20.27 7.01
CA SER A 127 -28.52 -21.67 7.37
C SER A 127 -29.68 -22.34 8.13
N ARG A 128 -30.57 -21.58 8.79
CA ARG A 128 -31.64 -22.11 9.66
C ARG A 128 -33.04 -22.07 9.07
N SER A 129 -33.26 -21.33 7.99
CA SER A 129 -34.57 -21.34 7.34
C SER A 129 -34.69 -22.60 6.48
N HIS A 130 -35.42 -23.60 6.98
CA HIS A 130 -36.30 -24.33 6.07
C HIS A 130 -37.07 -23.26 5.26
N LEU A 131 -37.13 -23.42 3.95
CA LEU A 131 -37.91 -22.60 3.02
C LEU A 131 -39.40 -22.66 3.41
N THR A 132 -39.81 -21.97 4.48
CA THR A 132 -41.21 -21.81 4.86
C THR A 132 -41.63 -20.39 4.48
N ASP A 133 -42.14 -20.31 3.26
CA ASP A 133 -43.47 -19.74 3.01
C ASP A 133 -43.70 -18.26 3.37
N ARG A 134 -42.81 -17.38 2.90
CA ARG A 134 -43.13 -15.95 2.69
C ARG A 134 -43.00 -15.47 1.25
N SER A 135 -42.80 -16.41 0.31
CA SER A 135 -42.82 -16.16 -1.15
C SER A 135 -44.23 -15.89 -1.70
N ALA A 136 -45.30 -16.18 -0.96
CA ALA A 136 -46.67 -15.99 -1.43
C ALA A 136 -47.20 -14.54 -1.32
N GLN A 137 -46.64 -13.70 -0.44
CA GLN A 137 -47.18 -12.34 -0.21
C GLN A 137 -46.56 -11.28 -1.13
N LEU A 138 -45.30 -11.45 -1.55
CA LEU A 138 -44.66 -10.52 -2.51
C LEU A 138 -45.17 -10.72 -3.95
N ASN A 139 -45.51 -11.94 -4.35
CA ASN A 139 -46.03 -12.21 -5.70
C ASN A 139 -47.41 -11.61 -5.98
N ASN A 140 -48.22 -11.32 -4.96
CA ASN A 140 -49.53 -10.70 -5.15
C ASN A 140 -49.51 -9.16 -5.20
N GLN A 141 -48.43 -8.49 -4.76
CA GLN A 141 -48.33 -7.03 -4.85
C GLN A 141 -47.76 -6.53 -6.18
N PHE A 142 -47.08 -7.39 -6.96
CA PHE A 142 -46.59 -7.05 -8.30
C PHE A 142 -47.64 -7.25 -9.42
N ASN A 143 -48.84 -7.78 -9.10
CA ASN A 143 -49.87 -8.09 -10.09
C ASN A 143 -50.87 -6.95 -10.40
N ALA A 144 -50.76 -5.79 -9.75
CA ALA A 144 -51.68 -4.67 -9.99
C ALA A 144 -51.46 -3.94 -11.34
N ALA A 145 -50.41 -4.29 -12.10
CA ALA A 145 -50.05 -3.63 -13.34
C ALA A 145 -49.93 -4.61 -14.53
N GLY A 146 -50.89 -5.50 -14.75
CA GLY A 146 -51.19 -6.08 -16.08
C GLY A 146 -50.07 -6.75 -16.89
N ILE A 147 -48.91 -7.10 -16.31
CA ILE A 147 -47.82 -7.79 -17.01
C ILE A 147 -48.05 -9.30 -16.91
N ARG A 148 -48.40 -9.94 -18.04
CA ARG A 148 -48.40 -11.40 -18.15
C ARG A 148 -46.97 -11.93 -18.01
N LEU A 149 -46.68 -12.62 -16.91
CA LEU A 149 -45.55 -13.54 -16.81
C LEU A 149 -45.71 -14.62 -17.90
N THR A 150 -44.77 -14.73 -18.82
CA THR A 150 -44.71 -15.85 -19.77
C THR A 150 -44.04 -17.04 -19.07
N PRO A 151 -44.69 -18.22 -19.01
CA PRO A 151 -44.02 -19.42 -18.54
C PRO A 151 -42.96 -19.85 -19.57
N LEU A 152 -41.81 -20.33 -19.11
CA LEU A 152 -40.88 -21.06 -19.97
C LEU A 152 -41.58 -22.31 -20.56
N PRO A 153 -41.21 -22.74 -21.78
CA PRO A 153 -41.84 -23.88 -22.43
C PRO A 153 -41.50 -25.16 -21.65
N VAL A 154 -42.53 -25.79 -21.10
CA VAL A 154 -42.45 -27.14 -20.53
C VAL A 154 -42.34 -28.12 -21.71
N ASN A 155 -41.13 -28.55 -22.03
CA ASN A 155 -40.95 -29.78 -22.79
C ASN A 155 -41.32 -30.95 -21.86
N SER A 156 -42.59 -31.31 -21.93
CA SER A 156 -43.11 -32.60 -21.49
C SER A 156 -42.37 -33.71 -22.24
N ARG A 157 -41.62 -34.55 -21.50
CA ARG A 157 -41.76 -36.02 -21.56
C ARG A 157 -40.81 -36.73 -20.58
N ASN A 158 -41.43 -37.64 -19.83
CA ASN A 158 -40.90 -38.86 -19.21
C ASN A 158 -40.27 -38.75 -17.80
N HIS A 159 -41.09 -39.16 -16.84
CA HIS A 159 -40.84 -40.12 -15.75
C HIS A 159 -39.51 -40.07 -14.98
N SER A 160 -39.66 -39.76 -13.68
CA SER A 160 -38.93 -40.34 -12.54
C SER A 160 -37.43 -40.53 -12.73
N ASN A 161 -36.67 -39.46 -12.46
CA ASN A 161 -35.28 -39.43 -11.93
C ASN A 161 -34.70 -37.99 -11.94
N GLY A 162 -35.55 -36.96 -11.84
CA GLY A 162 -35.18 -35.56 -12.12
C GLY A 162 -34.58 -34.78 -10.95
N ASP A 163 -34.75 -35.24 -9.71
CA ASP A 163 -34.40 -34.43 -8.55
C ASP A 163 -32.89 -34.41 -8.25
N GLN A 164 -32.07 -35.36 -8.71
CA GLN A 164 -30.60 -35.28 -8.53
C GLN A 164 -29.90 -34.39 -9.59
N ASN A 165 -30.47 -34.24 -10.79
CA ASN A 165 -29.79 -33.57 -11.91
C ASN A 165 -30.00 -32.04 -11.95
N ALA A 166 -31.02 -31.52 -11.28
CA ALA A 166 -31.22 -30.08 -11.11
C ALA A 166 -30.24 -29.47 -10.09
N ILE A 167 -29.94 -30.22 -9.02
CA ILE A 167 -29.01 -29.89 -7.93
C ILE A 167 -27.58 -29.71 -8.44
N THR A 168 -27.15 -30.69 -9.22
CA THR A 168 -25.81 -30.76 -9.80
C THR A 168 -25.56 -29.59 -10.76
N ASN A 169 -26.62 -28.98 -11.31
CA ASN A 169 -26.56 -27.80 -12.18
C ASN A 169 -26.58 -26.45 -11.43
N LEU A 170 -26.97 -26.41 -10.15
CA LEU A 170 -26.93 -25.18 -9.34
C LEU A 170 -25.57 -25.02 -8.66
N ALA A 171 -25.01 -26.12 -8.13
CA ALA A 171 -23.67 -26.15 -7.55
C ALA A 171 -22.58 -25.81 -8.59
N SER A 172 -22.79 -26.17 -9.87
CA SER A 172 -21.88 -25.80 -10.96
C SER A 172 -21.98 -24.33 -11.42
N LYS A 173 -23.02 -23.59 -10.98
CA LYS A 173 -23.21 -22.16 -11.27
C LYS A 173 -22.62 -21.23 -10.21
N PHE A 174 -22.43 -21.70 -8.98
CA PHE A 174 -21.90 -20.91 -7.86
C PHE A 174 -20.49 -21.36 -7.50
N ILE A 175 -19.49 -20.79 -8.17
CA ILE A 175 -18.09 -20.98 -7.82
C ILE A 175 -17.77 -20.10 -6.59
N ASN A 176 -17.01 -20.62 -5.61
CA ASN A 176 -16.53 -19.93 -4.41
C ASN A 176 -17.63 -19.43 -3.44
N ILE A 177 -18.55 -20.30 -3.03
CA ILE A 177 -19.47 -19.99 -1.91
C ILE A 177 -18.66 -19.89 -0.61
N LYS A 178 -18.89 -18.81 0.15
CA LYS A 178 -18.33 -18.54 1.46
C LYS A 178 -19.43 -18.56 2.52
N LYS A 179 -19.05 -18.73 3.78
CA LYS A 179 -19.94 -18.74 4.96
C LYS A 179 -19.44 -17.72 5.98
N ALA A 180 -20.32 -16.85 6.46
CA ALA A 180 -19.99 -15.84 7.47
C ALA A 180 -21.20 -15.52 8.35
N SER A 181 -20.96 -15.00 9.56
CA SER A 181 -22.03 -14.34 10.32
C SER A 181 -22.44 -13.04 9.63
N LEU A 182 -23.63 -12.52 9.95
CA LEU A 182 -24.04 -11.20 9.43
C LEU A 182 -23.08 -10.10 9.86
N PHE A 183 -22.60 -10.16 11.10
CA PHE A 183 -21.62 -9.22 11.62
C PHE A 183 -20.32 -9.25 10.80
N ASP A 184 -19.74 -10.43 10.56
CA ASP A 184 -18.50 -10.57 9.80
C ASP A 184 -18.68 -10.13 8.34
N LEU A 185 -19.84 -10.43 7.75
CA LEU A 185 -20.16 -9.99 6.40
C LEU A 185 -20.13 -8.46 6.28
N VAL A 186 -20.81 -7.75 7.17
CA VAL A 186 -20.82 -6.28 7.17
C VAL A 186 -19.44 -5.73 7.55
N SER A 187 -18.76 -6.36 8.52
CA SER A 187 -17.44 -5.95 8.99
C SER A 187 -16.39 -5.98 7.86
N GLU A 188 -16.45 -7.00 7.00
CA GLU A 188 -15.39 -7.28 6.02
C GLU A 188 -15.72 -6.90 4.58
N HIS A 189 -16.99 -6.75 4.21
CA HIS A 189 -17.37 -6.55 2.80
C HIS A 189 -17.99 -5.19 2.51
N ILE A 190 -18.63 -4.53 3.47
CA ILE A 190 -19.37 -3.28 3.24
C ILE A 190 -18.58 -2.07 3.75
N ASP A 191 -18.29 -1.09 2.91
CA ASP A 191 -17.66 0.16 3.33
C ASP A 191 -18.70 1.15 3.90
N LEU A 192 -18.91 1.11 5.21
CA LEU A 192 -19.88 1.95 5.92
C LEU A 192 -19.48 3.44 5.93
N ASN A 193 -18.19 3.75 5.74
CA ASN A 193 -17.67 5.11 5.77
C ASN A 193 -17.60 5.74 4.37
N SER A 194 -17.87 4.96 3.32
CA SER A 194 -17.88 5.43 1.95
C SER A 194 -18.96 6.49 1.70
N VAL A 195 -18.69 7.37 0.75
CA VAL A 195 -19.68 8.31 0.20
C VAL A 195 -20.37 7.61 -0.96
N PRO A 196 -21.65 7.23 -0.84
CA PRO A 196 -22.32 6.43 -1.87
C PRO A 196 -22.53 7.23 -3.16
N ARG A 197 -22.52 6.51 -4.29
CA ARG A 197 -22.80 7.06 -5.62
C ARG A 197 -24.31 7.32 -5.81
N PRO A 198 -24.75 8.19 -6.75
CA PRO A 198 -26.17 8.48 -6.96
C PRO A 198 -27.07 7.24 -7.13
N MET A 199 -26.55 6.18 -7.78
CA MET A 199 -27.28 4.92 -7.97
C MET A 199 -27.70 4.25 -6.65
N PHE A 200 -26.94 4.43 -5.58
CA PHE A 200 -27.32 3.93 -4.24
C PHE A 200 -28.67 4.53 -3.81
N PHE A 201 -28.81 5.86 -3.88
CA PHE A 201 -30.04 6.56 -3.47
C PHE A 201 -31.23 6.17 -4.33
N LYS A 202 -31.03 6.06 -5.65
CA LYS A 202 -32.05 5.60 -6.58
C LYS A 202 -32.53 4.17 -6.29
N ARG A 203 -31.65 3.27 -5.84
CA ARG A 203 -32.04 1.91 -5.43
C ARG A 203 -32.65 1.89 -4.02
N ALA A 204 -32.14 2.73 -3.11
CA ALA A 204 -32.63 2.84 -1.75
C ALA A 204 -34.09 3.32 -1.69
N SER A 205 -34.52 4.22 -2.60
CA SER A 205 -35.90 4.71 -2.64
C SER A 205 -36.93 3.58 -2.80
N ALA A 206 -36.57 2.48 -3.48
CA ALA A 206 -37.45 1.32 -3.63
C ALA A 206 -37.81 0.63 -2.30
N PHE A 207 -36.99 0.82 -1.25
CA PHE A 207 -37.20 0.28 0.09
C PHE A 207 -37.86 1.28 1.05
N SER A 208 -38.10 2.53 0.61
CA SER A 208 -38.67 3.60 1.41
C SER A 208 -40.16 3.86 1.09
N ARG A 209 -40.83 2.96 0.35
CA ARG A 209 -42.17 3.22 -0.22
C ARG A 209 -43.29 3.48 0.79
N GLU A 210 -43.11 3.04 2.04
CA GLU A 210 -44.07 3.31 3.12
C GLU A 210 -44.00 4.77 3.61
N ASN A 211 -42.91 5.48 3.30
CA ASN A 211 -42.74 6.92 3.52
C ASN A 211 -42.49 7.62 2.18
N GLU A 212 -43.57 8.14 1.59
CA GLU A 212 -43.54 8.79 0.27
C GLU A 212 -42.53 9.94 0.21
N GLN A 213 -42.44 10.76 1.26
CA GLN A 213 -41.52 11.90 1.33
C GLN A 213 -40.05 11.46 1.29
N GLU A 214 -39.68 10.45 2.09
CA GLU A 214 -38.32 9.91 2.08
C GLU A 214 -38.00 9.22 0.75
N SER A 215 -38.95 8.49 0.18
CA SER A 215 -38.79 7.78 -1.10
C SER A 215 -38.55 8.74 -2.25
N GLU A 216 -39.36 9.79 -2.36
CA GLU A 216 -39.20 10.85 -3.36
C GLU A 216 -37.85 11.56 -3.18
N LYS A 217 -37.46 11.84 -1.94
CA LYS A 217 -36.19 12.53 -1.67
C LYS A 217 -34.97 11.69 -2.05
N LEU A 218 -34.99 10.40 -1.72
CA LEU A 218 -33.95 9.45 -2.14
C LEU A 218 -33.89 9.35 -3.68
N LEU A 219 -35.03 9.32 -4.35
CA LEU A 219 -35.09 9.27 -5.81
C LEU A 219 -34.54 10.55 -6.43
N GLU A 220 -34.88 11.73 -5.90
CA GLU A 220 -34.36 13.03 -6.33
C GLU A 220 -32.83 13.08 -6.21
N ILE A 221 -32.27 12.71 -5.04
CA ILE A 221 -30.81 12.66 -4.82
C ILE A 221 -30.12 11.74 -5.83
N GLY A 222 -30.78 10.62 -6.19
CA GLY A 222 -30.24 9.65 -7.13
C GLY A 222 -30.45 9.99 -8.61
N SER A 223 -31.20 11.04 -8.94
CA SER A 223 -31.56 11.39 -10.32
C SER A 223 -30.53 12.30 -10.99
N SER A 224 -30.64 12.43 -12.32
CA SER A 224 -29.82 13.37 -13.11
C SER A 224 -30.17 14.84 -12.83
N GLU A 225 -31.41 15.10 -12.44
CA GLU A 225 -31.93 16.44 -12.17
C GLU A 225 -31.52 16.90 -10.75
N GLY A 226 -31.35 15.97 -9.81
CA GLY A 226 -30.96 16.27 -8.42
C GLY A 226 -29.46 16.36 -8.16
N LEU A 227 -28.62 16.65 -9.17
CA LEU A 227 -27.16 16.71 -9.02
C LEU A 227 -26.70 17.73 -7.96
N ASP A 228 -27.33 18.90 -7.91
CA ASP A 228 -27.01 19.93 -6.92
C ASP A 228 -27.38 19.49 -5.50
N LEU A 229 -28.50 18.77 -5.37
CA LEU A 229 -28.92 18.18 -4.13
C LEU A 229 -27.96 17.07 -3.69
N TYR A 230 -27.58 16.16 -4.59
CA TYR A 230 -26.56 15.14 -4.31
C TYR A 230 -25.22 15.77 -3.89
N TYR A 231 -24.80 16.84 -4.56
CA TYR A 231 -23.58 17.55 -4.21
C TYR A 231 -23.65 18.12 -2.78
N SER A 232 -24.71 18.88 -2.49
CA SER A 232 -24.87 19.58 -1.21
C SER A 232 -25.16 18.63 -0.03
N TYR A 233 -25.99 17.60 -0.25
CA TYR A 233 -26.36 16.62 0.77
C TYR A 233 -25.32 15.52 0.96
N CYS A 234 -24.74 14.95 -0.10
CA CYS A 234 -23.88 13.78 0.03
C CYS A 234 -22.39 14.14 -0.13
N LEU A 235 -22.02 14.73 -1.28
CA LEU A 235 -20.62 14.83 -1.68
C LEU A 235 -19.83 15.88 -0.89
N LEU A 236 -20.41 17.06 -0.66
CA LEU A 236 -19.80 18.20 0.04
C LEU A 236 -19.54 17.89 1.52
N PRO A 237 -20.50 17.36 2.31
CA PRO A 237 -20.26 16.95 3.68
C PRO A 237 -19.54 15.60 3.79
N LYS A 238 -19.41 14.84 2.69
CA LYS A 238 -18.90 13.46 2.67
C LYS A 238 -19.74 12.55 3.57
N ARG A 239 -21.05 12.54 3.33
CA ARG A 239 -22.02 11.78 4.12
C ARG A 239 -21.83 10.28 3.90
N SER A 240 -21.76 9.54 5.00
CA SER A 240 -21.50 8.10 5.09
C SER A 240 -22.80 7.30 5.07
N ILE A 241 -22.69 5.98 4.87
CA ILE A 241 -23.86 5.09 4.87
C ILE A 241 -24.63 5.17 6.20
N ILE A 242 -23.93 5.15 7.33
CA ILE A 242 -24.56 5.23 8.65
C ILE A 242 -25.32 6.56 8.83
N GLU A 243 -24.71 7.69 8.45
CA GLU A 243 -25.38 8.99 8.52
C GLU A 243 -26.64 9.04 7.63
N ILE A 244 -26.60 8.41 6.46
CA ILE A 244 -27.76 8.35 5.57
C ILE A 244 -28.86 7.48 6.18
N LEU A 245 -28.52 6.34 6.78
CA LEU A 245 -29.52 5.49 7.45
C LEU A 245 -30.17 6.19 8.66
N ARG A 246 -29.46 7.09 9.34
CA ARG A 246 -30.04 7.95 10.39
C ARG A 246 -30.98 9.02 9.80
N ASP A 247 -30.63 9.59 8.65
CA ASP A 247 -31.44 10.61 7.97
C ASP A 247 -32.71 10.02 7.31
N PHE A 248 -32.68 8.75 6.90
CA PHE A 248 -33.78 8.03 6.22
C PHE A 248 -34.22 6.79 7.00
N SER A 249 -34.96 7.02 8.08
CA SER A 249 -35.42 5.96 9.00
C SER A 249 -36.33 4.92 8.34
N SER A 250 -36.99 5.25 7.21
CA SER A 250 -37.82 4.32 6.46
C SER A 250 -37.05 3.17 5.82
N LEU A 251 -35.72 3.27 5.70
CA LEU A 251 -34.85 2.17 5.26
C LEU A 251 -34.64 1.12 6.36
N GLY A 252 -35.03 1.43 7.60
CA GLY A 252 -34.92 0.56 8.77
C GLY A 252 -35.96 -0.56 8.82
N ASN A 253 -36.12 -1.19 9.99
CA ASN A 253 -37.12 -2.23 10.24
C ASN A 253 -37.15 -3.36 9.19
N LYS A 254 -35.97 -3.75 8.69
CA LYS A 254 -35.76 -4.76 7.63
C LYS A 254 -36.39 -4.39 6.28
N ALA A 255 -36.70 -3.11 6.03
CA ALA A 255 -37.17 -2.64 4.74
C ALA A 255 -36.14 -2.90 3.64
N VAL A 256 -34.84 -2.76 3.94
CA VAL A 256 -33.76 -3.30 3.11
C VAL A 256 -33.56 -4.78 3.44
N PRO A 257 -33.91 -5.71 2.53
CA PRO A 257 -33.75 -7.13 2.77
C PRO A 257 -32.28 -7.56 2.66
N LEU A 258 -31.90 -8.58 3.43
CA LEU A 258 -30.52 -9.01 3.57
C LEU A 258 -29.84 -9.34 2.23
N ASN A 259 -30.56 -10.00 1.32
CA ASN A 259 -30.05 -10.36 0.00
C ASN A 259 -29.67 -9.15 -0.88
N MET A 260 -30.05 -7.93 -0.48
CA MET A 260 -29.69 -6.69 -1.16
C MET A 260 -28.47 -6.00 -0.55
N PHE A 261 -27.91 -6.48 0.56
CA PHE A 261 -26.83 -5.76 1.27
C PHE A 261 -25.58 -5.56 0.41
N LEU A 262 -25.06 -6.65 -0.17
CA LEU A 262 -23.87 -6.60 -1.04
C LEU A 262 -24.12 -5.89 -2.38
N ASP A 263 -25.38 -5.78 -2.75
CA ASP A 263 -25.83 -5.15 -3.98
C ASP A 263 -26.00 -3.63 -3.81
N LEU A 264 -26.62 -3.23 -2.69
CA LEU A 264 -27.00 -1.86 -2.41
C LEU A 264 -25.83 -1.08 -1.83
N PHE A 265 -25.19 -1.60 -0.78
CA PHE A 265 -24.17 -0.86 -0.05
C PHE A 265 -22.80 -0.96 -0.72
N PRO A 266 -22.00 0.11 -0.71
CA PRO A 266 -20.66 0.08 -1.30
C PRO A 266 -19.77 -0.95 -0.63
N SER A 267 -18.94 -1.65 -1.41
CA SER A 267 -18.00 -2.64 -0.89
C SER A 267 -16.62 -2.06 -0.62
N PHE A 268 -15.86 -2.68 0.28
CA PHE A 268 -14.46 -2.31 0.48
C PHE A 268 -13.60 -2.57 -0.75
N ALA A 269 -12.61 -1.70 -0.93
CA ALA A 269 -11.49 -1.94 -1.83
C ALA A 269 -10.21 -2.10 -1.01
N ALA A 270 -9.39 -3.09 -1.37
CA ALA A 270 -8.08 -3.26 -0.77
C ALA A 270 -7.20 -2.02 -1.04
N LYS A 271 -6.43 -1.60 -0.04
CA LYS A 271 -5.50 -0.47 -0.15
C LYS A 271 -4.06 -0.96 -0.14
N SER A 272 -3.30 -0.51 -1.12
CA SER A 272 -1.89 -0.89 -1.30
C SER A 272 -0.94 0.08 -0.61
N TYR A 273 0.14 -0.47 -0.05
CA TYR A 273 1.22 0.22 0.63
C TYR A 273 2.57 -0.39 0.24
N SER A 274 3.51 0.41 -0.26
CA SER A 274 4.84 -0.07 -0.62
C SER A 274 5.57 -0.61 0.61
N ILE A 275 6.26 -1.75 0.46
CA ILE A 275 7.00 -2.37 1.54
C ILE A 275 8.26 -1.55 1.84
N SER A 276 8.49 -1.25 3.11
CA SER A 276 9.61 -0.47 3.63
C SER A 276 10.61 -1.30 4.44
N SER A 277 10.70 -2.60 4.14
CA SER A 277 11.75 -3.51 4.60
C SER A 277 12.27 -4.39 3.47
N ALA A 278 13.54 -4.78 3.53
CA ALA A 278 14.10 -5.80 2.66
C ALA A 278 13.81 -7.21 3.19
N TYR A 279 13.67 -8.17 2.28
CA TYR A 279 13.71 -9.59 2.60
C TYR A 279 15.17 -10.04 2.74
N ILE A 280 15.52 -10.73 3.83
CA ILE A 280 16.90 -11.16 4.15
C ILE A 280 16.97 -12.69 4.13
N ASN A 281 17.42 -13.31 3.04
CA ASN A 281 17.54 -14.77 2.98
C ASN A 281 18.49 -15.31 4.08
N SER A 282 18.14 -16.39 4.77
CA SER A 282 18.99 -17.01 5.79
C SER A 282 20.30 -17.55 5.21
N ASP A 283 20.31 -17.99 3.94
CA ASP A 283 21.51 -18.51 3.26
C ASP A 283 22.54 -17.43 2.95
N SER A 284 22.12 -16.15 2.76
CA SER A 284 23.07 -15.05 2.60
C SER A 284 23.76 -14.67 3.93
N SER A 285 23.32 -15.22 5.07
CA SER A 285 23.99 -15.05 6.36
C SER A 285 25.17 -16.01 6.58
N LEU A 286 25.18 -17.18 5.93
CA LEU A 286 26.23 -18.20 6.10
C LEU A 286 27.55 -17.83 5.43
N ASN A 287 27.54 -17.00 4.38
CA ASN A 287 28.76 -16.47 3.78
C ASN A 287 29.30 -15.22 4.52
N HIS A 288 28.61 -14.74 5.56
CA HIS A 288 28.84 -13.41 6.15
C HIS A 288 29.25 -13.43 7.63
N THR A 289 29.51 -14.60 8.20
CA THR A 289 29.79 -14.74 9.64
C THR A 289 31.17 -14.22 10.09
N GLN A 290 32.03 -13.75 9.17
CA GLN A 290 33.29 -13.08 9.54
C GLN A 290 33.27 -11.53 9.47
N HIS A 291 32.29 -10.91 8.79
CA HIS A 291 32.24 -9.44 8.66
C HIS A 291 31.05 -8.78 9.39
N LEU A 292 30.08 -9.56 9.86
CA LEU A 292 28.97 -9.06 10.68
C LEU A 292 29.32 -8.85 12.18
N ALA A 293 30.54 -9.17 12.63
CA ALA A 293 31.00 -8.77 13.96
C ALA A 293 31.04 -7.23 14.14
N ASN A 294 31.06 -6.49 13.01
CA ASN A 294 31.00 -5.03 12.96
C ASN A 294 29.72 -4.48 12.29
N ALA A 295 28.77 -5.34 11.92
CA ALA A 295 27.43 -4.86 11.63
C ALA A 295 26.75 -4.55 12.96
N PRO A 296 26.11 -3.38 13.11
CA PRO A 296 25.49 -3.03 14.37
C PRO A 296 24.47 -4.12 14.70
N SER A 297 24.65 -4.75 15.85
CA SER A 297 23.55 -5.33 16.61
C SER A 297 22.36 -4.38 16.48
N ARG A 298 21.15 -4.95 16.25
CA ARG A 298 19.88 -4.19 16.27
C ARG A 298 20.04 -3.03 17.25
N PRO A 299 19.78 -1.77 16.87
CA PRO A 299 19.68 -0.76 17.90
C PRO A 299 18.67 -1.33 18.91
N ASN A 300 19.08 -1.43 20.17
CA ASN A 300 18.15 -1.74 21.24
C ASN A 300 16.89 -0.92 20.96
N ASP A 301 15.74 -1.58 20.96
CA ASP A 301 14.43 -0.95 20.96
C ASP A 301 14.25 -0.19 22.31
N SER A 302 15.15 0.74 22.61
CA SER A 302 15.23 1.50 23.86
C SER A 302 14.68 2.92 23.70
N TYR A 303 13.89 3.18 22.65
CA TYR A 303 12.98 4.32 22.60
C TYR A 303 11.51 3.90 22.66
N ALA A 304 11.23 2.70 23.19
CA ALA A 304 10.07 2.52 24.05
C ALA A 304 10.41 3.16 25.40
N ILE A 305 9.89 4.37 25.67
CA ILE A 305 9.93 4.93 27.02
C ILE A 305 9.09 4.02 27.92
N GLY A 306 9.79 3.32 28.81
CA GLY A 306 9.32 2.89 30.13
C GLY A 306 8.18 1.89 30.15
N ASN A 307 8.51 0.60 30.19
CA ASN A 307 7.88 -0.33 31.11
C ASN A 307 8.84 -1.50 31.41
N ASN A 308 9.66 -1.31 32.44
CA ASN A 308 10.27 -2.43 33.16
C ASN A 308 9.13 -3.25 33.76
N ASN A 309 8.91 -4.45 33.21
CA ASN A 309 8.44 -5.67 33.88
C ASN A 309 7.77 -6.62 32.87
N LEU A 310 8.55 -7.31 32.04
CA LEU A 310 8.16 -8.64 31.54
C LEU A 310 9.37 -9.41 30.99
N THR A 311 10.40 -9.56 31.80
CA THR A 311 11.37 -10.65 31.64
C THR A 311 11.32 -11.49 32.92
N SER A 312 11.42 -12.80 32.74
CA SER A 312 11.37 -13.85 33.79
C SER A 312 9.98 -14.42 34.10
N ARG A 313 9.51 -15.33 33.24
CA ARG A 313 8.97 -16.60 33.75
C ARG A 313 9.81 -17.73 33.22
N ASN A 314 10.45 -18.39 34.17
CA ASN A 314 11.31 -19.55 34.04
C ASN A 314 10.59 -20.68 33.31
N LEU A 315 11.22 -21.17 32.25
CA LEU A 315 11.13 -22.56 31.84
C LEU A 315 12.52 -23.16 32.10
N GLU A 316 12.60 -24.01 33.11
CA GLU A 316 13.78 -24.84 33.41
C GLU A 316 14.12 -25.73 32.19
N PRO A 317 15.42 -25.93 31.88
CA PRO A 317 15.86 -26.61 30.66
C PRO A 317 15.91 -28.13 30.84
N ALA A 318 15.10 -28.86 30.07
CA ALA A 318 15.32 -30.28 29.86
C ALA A 318 16.34 -30.49 28.72
N HIS A 319 17.57 -30.80 29.12
CA HIS A 319 18.57 -31.63 28.41
C HIS A 319 18.84 -31.31 26.93
N GLY A 320 19.99 -30.66 26.72
CA GLY A 320 20.96 -30.99 25.67
C GLY A 320 20.45 -31.04 24.23
N ASP A 321 20.49 -29.90 23.54
CA ASP A 321 20.91 -29.82 22.14
C ASP A 321 21.39 -28.38 21.83
N THR A 322 22.70 -28.25 21.65
CA THR A 322 23.37 -27.02 21.23
C THR A 322 23.22 -26.83 19.72
N ASN A 323 22.08 -26.31 19.25
CA ASN A 323 21.99 -25.63 17.94
C ASN A 323 20.68 -24.84 17.72
N THR A 324 20.35 -23.86 18.57
CA THR A 324 19.27 -22.92 18.24
C THR A 324 19.82 -21.79 17.36
N LEU A 325 20.00 -22.10 16.07
CA LEU A 325 19.95 -21.06 15.02
C LEU A 325 18.59 -20.37 15.20
N THR A 326 18.58 -19.18 15.81
CA THR A 326 17.34 -18.38 15.92
C THR A 326 16.86 -18.10 14.51
N ASN A 327 15.84 -18.82 14.06
CA ASN A 327 15.26 -18.65 12.74
C ASN A 327 14.73 -17.20 12.69
N LYS A 328 15.47 -16.29 12.05
CA LYS A 328 15.13 -14.88 11.98
C LYS A 328 13.90 -14.75 11.11
N LYS A 329 12.73 -14.65 11.73
CA LYS A 329 11.48 -14.37 11.02
C LYS A 329 11.60 -13.08 10.21
N HIS A 330 11.08 -13.12 8.98
CA HIS A 330 11.05 -12.00 8.06
C HIS A 330 9.85 -11.08 8.36
N LEU A 331 10.13 -9.82 8.70
CA LEU A 331 9.09 -8.86 9.08
C LEU A 331 8.77 -7.89 7.94
N ILE A 332 7.49 -7.74 7.63
CA ILE A 332 6.99 -6.78 6.65
C ILE A 332 6.80 -5.43 7.36
N ARG A 333 7.49 -4.39 6.90
CA ARG A 333 7.32 -3.02 7.38
C ARG A 333 6.61 -2.16 6.35
N LEU A 334 5.69 -1.32 6.80
CA LEU A 334 4.99 -0.34 5.97
C LEU A 334 5.10 1.06 6.57
N THR A 335 5.19 2.07 5.71
CA THR A 335 5.15 3.49 6.11
C THR A 335 3.82 4.11 5.70
N ILE A 336 2.91 4.33 6.64
CA ILE A 336 1.51 4.65 6.35
C ILE A 336 1.16 6.05 6.86
N ALA A 337 0.73 6.95 5.98
CA ALA A 337 0.11 8.21 6.39
C ALA A 337 -1.37 7.99 6.74
N ILE A 338 -1.77 8.28 7.98
CA ILE A 338 -3.16 8.22 8.40
C ILE A 338 -3.92 9.39 7.80
N VAL A 339 -4.84 9.10 6.87
CA VAL A 339 -5.69 10.11 6.26
C VAL A 339 -6.84 10.40 7.22
N LYS A 340 -6.75 11.53 7.91
CA LYS A 340 -7.79 12.08 8.78
C LYS A 340 -7.94 13.56 8.46
N TYR A 341 -9.13 13.97 8.05
CA TYR A 341 -9.37 15.34 7.61
C TYR A 341 -10.71 15.86 8.12
N LYS A 342 -10.79 17.18 8.22
CA LYS A 342 -12.01 17.89 8.57
C LYS A 342 -12.71 18.35 7.30
N THR A 343 -13.97 17.97 7.12
CA THR A 343 -14.79 18.41 5.98
C THR A 343 -15.12 19.89 6.09
N LYS A 344 -15.68 20.48 5.03
CA LYS A 344 -16.18 21.87 5.08
C LYS A 344 -17.27 22.06 6.14
N THR A 345 -18.03 21.01 6.44
CA THR A 345 -19.05 20.97 7.50
C THR A 345 -18.48 20.70 8.90
N LYS A 346 -17.15 20.72 9.06
CA LYS A 346 -16.43 20.48 10.31
C LYS A 346 -16.46 19.03 10.83
N ALA A 347 -17.08 18.10 10.10
CA ALA A 347 -17.05 16.68 10.45
C ALA A 347 -15.65 16.09 10.22
N ILE A 348 -15.21 15.20 11.11
CA ILE A 348 -13.95 14.48 10.95
C ILE A 348 -14.22 13.23 10.13
N LYS A 349 -13.45 13.04 9.05
CA LYS A 349 -13.54 11.88 8.17
C LYS A 349 -12.18 11.24 8.03
N TYR A 350 -12.20 9.94 7.76
CA TYR A 350 -11.02 9.11 7.58
C TYR A 350 -10.94 8.64 6.13
N GLY A 351 -9.72 8.36 5.66
CA GLY A 351 -9.53 7.55 4.46
C GLY A 351 -10.01 6.12 4.71
N THR A 352 -10.46 5.44 3.64
CA THR A 352 -11.10 4.11 3.69
C THR A 352 -10.36 3.09 4.55
N CYS A 353 -9.03 2.95 4.37
CA CYS A 353 -8.22 2.03 5.17
C CYS A 353 -7.62 2.70 6.43
N SER A 354 -7.55 4.04 6.47
CA SER A 354 -6.92 4.77 7.56
C SER A 354 -7.67 4.62 8.88
N LYS A 355 -9.03 4.56 8.86
CA LYS A 355 -9.81 4.31 10.10
C LYS A 355 -9.48 2.94 10.68
N TYR A 356 -9.36 1.92 9.82
CA TYR A 356 -9.01 0.56 10.22
C TYR A 356 -7.60 0.56 10.84
N ILE A 357 -6.58 1.00 10.11
CA ILE A 357 -5.19 1.04 10.64
C ILE A 357 -5.08 1.90 11.91
N ASP A 358 -5.79 3.02 12.00
CA ASP A 358 -5.81 3.88 13.20
C ASP A 358 -6.31 3.12 14.45
N SER A 359 -7.30 2.24 14.27
CA SER A 359 -7.96 1.50 15.34
C SER A 359 -7.28 0.18 15.76
N ILE A 360 -6.40 -0.37 14.92
CA ILE A 360 -5.79 -1.67 15.21
C ILE A 360 -4.62 -1.50 16.19
N THR A 361 -4.63 -2.29 17.25
CA THR A 361 -3.56 -2.36 18.24
C THR A 361 -2.53 -3.43 17.88
N SER A 362 -1.36 -3.39 18.52
CA SER A 362 -0.40 -4.49 18.50
C SER A 362 -1.05 -5.82 18.92
N HIS A 363 -0.53 -6.92 18.39
CA HIS A 363 -1.01 -8.30 18.52
C HIS A 363 -2.32 -8.65 17.81
N ALA A 364 -2.99 -7.69 17.17
CA ALA A 364 -4.15 -7.99 16.33
C ALA A 364 -3.75 -8.75 15.05
N LYS A 365 -4.68 -9.56 14.53
CA LYS A 365 -4.54 -10.23 13.24
C LYS A 365 -4.87 -9.28 12.09
N ILE A 366 -4.10 -9.37 11.02
CA ILE A 366 -4.31 -8.61 9.79
C ILE A 366 -4.23 -9.53 8.58
N ASN A 367 -5.19 -9.38 7.67
CA ASN A 367 -5.16 -10.04 6.38
C ASN A 367 -4.53 -9.11 5.35
N PHE A 368 -3.58 -9.64 4.60
CA PHE A 368 -2.81 -8.87 3.65
C PHE A 368 -2.46 -9.72 2.42
N CYS A 369 -2.09 -9.08 1.32
CA CYS A 369 -1.68 -9.77 0.11
C CYS A 369 -0.45 -9.08 -0.46
N ILE A 370 0.63 -9.83 -0.67
CA ILE A 370 1.84 -9.31 -1.31
C ILE A 370 1.61 -9.28 -2.81
N LYS A 371 1.96 -8.15 -3.41
CA LYS A 371 1.81 -7.90 -4.84
C LYS A 371 3.14 -7.43 -5.40
N GLN A 372 3.41 -7.92 -6.60
CA GLN A 372 4.60 -7.51 -7.33
C GLN A 372 4.51 -6.00 -7.66
N GLY A 373 5.53 -5.26 -7.25
CA GLY A 373 5.69 -3.85 -7.56
C GLY A 373 6.16 -3.61 -8.99
N THR A 374 6.01 -2.37 -9.44
CA THR A 374 6.50 -1.92 -10.76
C THR A 374 7.96 -1.51 -10.72
N MET A 375 8.45 -1.07 -9.55
CA MET A 375 9.85 -0.70 -9.36
C MET A 375 10.73 -1.94 -9.22
N LYS A 376 11.74 -2.07 -10.08
CA LYS A 376 12.72 -3.16 -10.02
C LYS A 376 14.14 -2.62 -9.96
N LEU A 377 14.91 -3.13 -9.00
CA LEU A 377 16.34 -2.85 -8.84
C LEU A 377 17.13 -3.35 -10.07
N PRO A 378 18.24 -2.69 -10.45
CA PRO A 378 19.15 -3.26 -11.43
C PRO A 378 19.71 -4.59 -10.90
N PRO A 379 19.93 -5.59 -11.77
CA PRO A 379 20.50 -6.86 -11.36
C PRO A 379 21.92 -6.67 -10.82
N ALA A 380 22.35 -7.57 -9.92
CA ALA A 380 23.73 -7.62 -9.49
C ALA A 380 24.64 -7.91 -10.69
N SER A 381 25.73 -7.17 -10.80
CA SER A 381 26.58 -7.13 -11.99
C SER A 381 28.03 -6.84 -11.60
N ALA A 382 28.99 -7.38 -12.35
CA ALA A 382 30.40 -7.05 -12.21
C ALA A 382 30.70 -5.55 -12.43
N ASN A 383 29.80 -4.86 -13.14
CA ASN A 383 29.75 -3.40 -13.23
C ASN A 383 28.51 -2.91 -12.46
N PRO A 384 28.64 -2.62 -11.16
CA PRO A 384 27.49 -2.26 -10.32
C PRO A 384 26.89 -0.92 -10.74
N VAL A 385 25.58 -0.90 -10.99
CA VAL A 385 24.87 0.30 -11.46
C VAL A 385 24.42 1.16 -10.28
N PRO A 386 24.75 2.46 -10.24
CA PRO A 386 24.24 3.38 -9.23
C PRO A 386 22.72 3.59 -9.35
N ILE A 387 22.08 3.92 -8.24
CA ILE A 387 20.65 4.27 -8.22
C ILE A 387 20.42 5.66 -7.65
N ILE A 388 19.49 6.39 -8.27
CA ILE A 388 19.00 7.69 -7.80
C ILE A 388 17.56 7.52 -7.37
N MET A 389 17.28 7.78 -6.10
CA MET A 389 15.96 7.62 -5.48
C MET A 389 15.41 8.99 -5.09
N VAL A 390 14.18 9.30 -5.48
CA VAL A 390 13.50 10.57 -5.15
C VAL A 390 12.17 10.26 -4.48
N GLY A 391 12.08 10.47 -3.16
CA GLY A 391 10.97 9.94 -2.35
C GLY A 391 10.49 10.84 -1.23
N PRO A 392 9.94 12.05 -1.48
CA PRO A 392 9.49 12.94 -0.42
C PRO A 392 8.32 12.36 0.41
N GLY A 393 8.28 12.65 1.71
CA GLY A 393 7.24 12.15 2.61
C GLY A 393 7.22 10.62 2.69
N THR A 394 6.03 10.02 2.66
CA THR A 394 5.88 8.56 2.63
C THR A 394 6.34 7.91 1.31
N GLY A 395 6.74 8.72 0.31
CA GLY A 395 7.47 8.28 -0.89
C GLY A 395 8.79 7.56 -0.59
N ILE A 396 9.32 7.68 0.63
CA ILE A 396 10.54 6.99 1.04
C ILE A 396 10.36 5.48 1.25
N ALA A 397 9.12 5.00 1.43
CA ALA A 397 8.84 3.62 1.81
C ALA A 397 9.60 2.57 0.97
N PRO A 398 9.47 2.52 -0.38
CA PRO A 398 10.19 1.54 -1.19
C PRO A 398 11.71 1.73 -1.10
N PHE A 399 12.19 2.95 -0.91
CA PHE A 399 13.62 3.25 -0.86
C PHE A 399 14.30 2.79 0.43
N ILE A 400 13.56 2.70 1.55
CA ILE A 400 14.07 2.01 2.73
C ILE A 400 14.34 0.53 2.42
N SER A 401 13.42 -0.14 1.71
CA SER A 401 13.61 -1.52 1.26
C SER A 401 14.80 -1.64 0.29
N PHE A 402 14.96 -0.70 -0.65
CA PHE A 402 16.07 -0.69 -1.59
C PHE A 402 17.43 -0.55 -0.89
N ILE A 403 17.53 0.39 0.05
CA ILE A 403 18.76 0.66 0.80
C ILE A 403 19.12 -0.54 1.66
N GLU A 404 18.15 -1.10 2.42
CA GLU A 404 18.39 -2.31 3.21
C GLU A 404 18.84 -3.49 2.35
N HIS A 405 18.18 -3.72 1.21
CA HIS A 405 18.51 -4.80 0.31
C HIS A 405 19.90 -4.63 -0.30
N ARG A 406 20.26 -3.41 -0.73
CA ARG A 406 21.59 -3.17 -1.32
C ARG A 406 22.70 -3.17 -0.27
N ALA A 407 22.40 -2.84 0.98
CA ALA A 407 23.39 -2.93 2.07
C ALA A 407 23.81 -4.36 2.41
N ILE A 408 22.92 -5.34 2.23
CA ILE A 408 23.18 -6.76 2.54
C ILE A 408 23.67 -7.58 1.34
N ASN A 409 23.53 -7.06 0.12
CA ASN A 409 23.98 -7.74 -1.10
C ASN A 409 25.33 -7.18 -1.58
N LEU A 410 26.15 -8.03 -2.18
CA LEU A 410 27.41 -7.62 -2.82
C LEU A 410 27.16 -7.11 -4.24
N ASN A 411 28.15 -6.44 -4.83
CA ASN A 411 28.14 -5.97 -6.22
C ASN A 411 26.96 -5.05 -6.57
N THR A 412 26.57 -4.19 -5.61
CA THR A 412 25.59 -3.12 -5.80
C THR A 412 26.29 -1.77 -5.99
N GLY A 413 25.85 -0.94 -6.94
CA GLY A 413 26.42 0.39 -7.11
C GLY A 413 26.01 1.37 -6.00
N SER A 414 26.57 2.58 -6.05
CA SER A 414 26.28 3.66 -5.09
C SER A 414 24.78 4.02 -5.03
N ASN A 415 24.34 4.46 -3.86
CA ASN A 415 22.95 4.83 -3.59
C ASN A 415 22.84 6.35 -3.37
N TYR A 416 21.97 7.03 -4.11
CA TYR A 416 21.71 8.46 -3.94
C TYR A 416 20.23 8.65 -3.57
N LEU A 417 19.95 9.30 -2.44
CA LEU A 417 18.58 9.57 -2.00
C LEU A 417 18.31 11.07 -1.91
N PHE A 418 17.37 11.55 -2.72
CA PHE A 418 16.77 12.88 -2.61
C PHE A 418 15.47 12.78 -1.81
N PHE A 419 15.54 13.18 -0.55
CA PHE A 419 14.46 13.09 0.41
C PHE A 419 13.97 14.48 0.84
N GLY A 420 12.66 14.63 1.06
CA GLY A 420 12.14 15.92 1.50
C GLY A 420 10.84 15.86 2.27
N ASN A 421 10.79 16.63 3.35
CA ASN A 421 9.65 16.73 4.28
C ASN A 421 9.36 18.20 4.62
N ARG A 422 8.51 18.47 5.62
CA ARG A 422 8.17 19.85 6.00
C ARG A 422 9.18 20.43 6.98
N TYR A 423 9.44 19.76 8.09
CA TYR A 423 10.25 20.24 9.20
C TYR A 423 11.22 19.16 9.68
N LYS A 424 12.49 19.50 9.81
CA LYS A 424 13.51 18.54 10.25
C LYS A 424 13.18 17.87 11.59
N HIS A 425 12.64 18.63 12.54
CA HIS A 425 12.38 18.16 13.90
C HIS A 425 11.00 17.52 14.11
N MET A 426 10.12 17.52 13.10
CA MET A 426 8.75 16.99 13.25
C MET A 426 8.47 15.78 12.38
N ASP A 427 8.95 15.79 11.13
CA ASP A 427 8.57 14.78 10.16
C ASP A 427 9.74 14.19 9.40
N PHE A 428 10.99 14.30 9.86
CA PHE A 428 12.14 13.61 9.24
C PHE A 428 12.05 12.07 9.45
N LEU A 429 11.25 11.43 8.61
CA LEU A 429 11.05 9.98 8.62
C LEU A 429 12.39 9.24 8.48
N TYR A 430 12.62 8.24 9.32
CA TYR A 430 13.81 7.39 9.32
C TYR A 430 15.14 8.11 9.53
N GLU A 431 15.17 9.30 10.15
CA GLU A 431 16.39 10.11 10.34
C GLU A 431 17.59 9.30 10.85
N ALA A 432 17.44 8.61 11.99
CA ALA A 432 18.54 7.86 12.61
C ALA A 432 19.08 6.76 11.68
N LYS A 433 18.17 6.04 11.01
CA LYS A 433 18.51 4.96 10.08
C LYS A 433 19.22 5.47 8.83
N LEU A 434 18.71 6.55 8.23
CA LEU A 434 19.32 7.15 7.04
C LEU A 434 20.71 7.72 7.34
N LYS A 435 20.87 8.37 8.50
CA LYS A 435 22.17 8.85 8.98
C LYS A 435 23.14 7.69 9.20
N GLN A 436 22.70 6.60 9.82
CA GLN A 436 23.54 5.42 9.99
C GLN A 436 24.06 4.87 8.65
N PHE A 437 23.20 4.73 7.63
CA PHE A 437 23.63 4.30 6.29
C PHE A 437 24.57 5.32 5.61
N ALA A 438 24.38 6.61 5.86
CA ALA A 438 25.27 7.67 5.36
C ALA A 438 26.62 7.69 6.11
N ASP A 439 26.66 7.48 7.42
CA ASP A 439 27.89 7.54 8.24
C ASP A 439 28.78 6.32 8.02
N LEU A 440 28.18 5.16 7.76
CA LEU A 440 28.88 3.97 7.26
C LEU A 440 29.71 4.31 6.01
N THR A 441 29.25 5.24 5.16
CA THR A 441 29.98 5.70 3.96
C THR A 441 31.23 6.51 4.30
N ALA A 442 31.15 7.39 5.31
CA ALA A 442 32.23 8.30 5.67
C ALA A 442 33.42 7.58 6.31
N SER A 443 33.17 6.51 7.07
CA SER A 443 34.19 5.77 7.81
C SER A 443 35.17 5.00 6.91
N PHE A 444 34.76 4.63 5.69
CA PHE A 444 35.64 3.96 4.71
C PHE A 444 36.50 4.93 3.88
N SER A 445 36.25 6.24 3.96
CA SER A 445 36.99 7.23 3.18
C SER A 445 38.32 7.67 3.83
N HIS A 446 38.66 7.13 5.01
CA HIS A 446 39.74 7.62 5.86
C HIS A 446 40.91 6.65 6.10
N VAL A 447 41.06 5.56 5.33
CA VAL A 447 42.26 4.72 5.40
C VAL A 447 43.41 5.41 4.64
N PRO A 448 44.47 5.91 5.30
CA PRO A 448 45.62 6.47 4.61
C PRO A 448 46.44 5.32 4.00
N CYS A 449 46.71 5.36 2.70
CA CYS A 449 47.77 4.55 2.11
C CYS A 449 49.11 5.10 2.58
N ASP A 450 49.69 4.49 3.62
CA ASP A 450 51.08 4.70 3.98
C ASP A 450 51.98 4.13 2.88
N VAL A 451 52.51 5.02 2.05
CA VAL A 451 53.62 4.69 1.13
C VAL A 451 54.92 4.90 1.88
N SER A 452 55.35 3.89 2.64
CA SER A 452 56.72 3.82 3.14
C SER A 452 57.60 3.12 2.10
N GLY A 453 58.51 3.88 1.48
CA GLY A 453 59.50 3.34 0.55
C GLY A 453 60.62 2.58 1.26
N SER A 454 61.09 1.50 0.62
CA SER A 454 62.46 1.01 0.75
C SER A 454 62.86 0.23 -0.51
N ASN A 455 63.96 0.66 -1.12
CA ASN A 455 64.64 0.07 -2.27
C ASN A 455 65.09 -1.38 -2.02
N ALA A 456 64.99 -2.25 -3.04
CA ALA A 456 66.11 -3.00 -3.62
C ALA A 456 65.66 -4.04 -4.68
N ALA A 457 66.15 -3.82 -5.91
CA ALA A 457 66.62 -4.75 -6.95
C ALA A 457 65.94 -6.12 -7.24
N ASP A 458 65.72 -6.33 -8.54
CA ASP A 458 65.78 -7.57 -9.33
C ASP A 458 64.67 -8.62 -9.24
N HIS A 459 63.73 -8.59 -10.19
CA HIS A 459 63.64 -9.54 -11.32
C HIS A 459 62.34 -9.35 -12.13
N GLU A 460 62.47 -9.22 -13.45
CA GLU A 460 61.35 -9.27 -14.41
C GLU A 460 60.67 -10.65 -14.37
N GLN A 461 59.37 -10.68 -14.05
CA GLN A 461 58.45 -11.69 -14.55
C GLN A 461 57.03 -11.11 -14.66
N SER A 462 56.47 -11.28 -15.85
CA SER A 462 55.12 -10.93 -16.28
C SER A 462 54.04 -11.46 -15.34
N THR A 463 53.37 -10.58 -14.58
CA THR A 463 52.08 -10.86 -13.96
C THR A 463 51.15 -9.67 -14.14
N THR A 464 50.04 -9.92 -14.85
CA THR A 464 48.86 -9.07 -14.97
C THR A 464 48.46 -8.47 -13.62
N SER A 465 48.44 -7.15 -13.55
CA SER A 465 47.90 -6.40 -12.41
C SER A 465 46.41 -6.72 -12.24
N HIS A 466 46.09 -7.64 -11.33
CA HIS A 466 44.75 -7.72 -10.77
C HIS A 466 44.49 -6.41 -10.03
N ALA A 467 43.69 -5.54 -10.65
CA ALA A 467 43.10 -4.40 -9.98
C ALA A 467 42.37 -4.92 -8.74
N HIS A 468 42.84 -4.53 -7.56
CA HIS A 468 42.13 -4.73 -6.30
C HIS A 468 40.79 -3.99 -6.44
N PHE A 469 39.74 -4.72 -6.82
CA PHE A 469 38.38 -4.21 -6.80
C PHE A 469 38.05 -3.92 -5.33
N ASP A 470 37.83 -2.65 -5.03
CA ASP A 470 37.47 -2.15 -3.70
C ASP A 470 36.03 -2.61 -3.41
N GLU A 471 35.88 -3.87 -2.96
CA GLU A 471 34.59 -4.55 -2.72
C GLU A 471 33.66 -3.77 -1.76
N ASP A 472 34.22 -2.86 -0.95
CA ASP A 472 33.52 -2.11 0.09
C ASP A 472 32.92 -0.76 -0.35
N ARG A 473 33.29 -0.20 -1.51
CA ARG A 473 32.66 1.05 -2.03
C ARG A 473 31.19 0.88 -2.43
N ASN A 474 30.73 -0.36 -2.51
CA ASN A 474 29.42 -0.77 -3.03
C ASN A 474 28.23 -0.54 -2.05
N ARG A 475 28.46 0.05 -0.87
CA ARG A 475 27.45 0.20 0.19
C ARG A 475 27.06 1.65 0.54
N CYS A 476 27.60 2.62 -0.17
CA CYS A 476 27.54 4.02 0.23
C CYS A 476 26.19 4.68 -0.08
N LEU A 477 25.57 5.32 0.91
CA LEU A 477 24.37 6.15 0.77
C LEU A 477 24.76 7.63 0.79
N THR A 478 24.60 8.32 -0.34
CA THR A 478 24.65 9.78 -0.40
C THR A 478 23.25 10.33 -0.18
N LEU A 479 23.07 11.07 0.92
CA LEU A 479 21.78 11.57 1.36
C LEU A 479 21.64 13.08 1.10
N PHE A 480 20.63 13.46 0.31
CA PHE A 480 20.23 14.84 0.06
C PHE A 480 18.87 15.11 0.70
N THR A 481 18.81 15.95 1.73
CA THR A 481 17.56 16.29 2.43
C THR A 481 17.10 17.71 2.18
N VAL A 482 15.78 17.92 2.15
CA VAL A 482 15.17 19.25 2.11
C VAL A 482 13.95 19.36 3.02
N PHE A 483 13.84 20.47 3.75
CA PHE A 483 12.72 20.75 4.65
C PHE A 483 11.99 22.01 4.19
N SER A 484 10.83 21.82 3.58
CA SER A 484 10.11 22.87 2.85
C SER A 484 9.55 24.00 3.72
N ARG A 485 9.55 23.85 5.04
CA ARG A 485 9.03 24.80 6.02
C ARG A 485 10.04 25.25 7.07
N ASP A 486 11.26 24.70 7.07
CA ASP A 486 12.35 25.23 7.88
C ASP A 486 12.87 26.52 7.24
N MET A 487 12.77 27.63 7.97
CA MET A 487 13.34 28.90 7.53
C MET A 487 14.87 28.83 7.70
N SER A 488 15.61 29.08 6.62
CA SER A 488 17.08 29.01 6.51
C SER A 488 17.72 27.61 6.60
N GLN A 489 17.89 26.95 5.44
CA GLN A 489 18.99 25.99 5.26
C GLN A 489 19.68 26.25 3.91
N SER A 490 20.95 26.62 3.97
CA SER A 490 21.95 26.23 2.98
C SER A 490 22.11 24.70 3.03
N PRO A 491 22.39 24.01 1.90
CA PRO A 491 22.58 22.58 1.91
C PRO A 491 23.67 22.21 2.92
N THR A 492 23.35 21.35 3.88
CA THR A 492 24.33 20.87 4.86
C THR A 492 25.25 19.88 4.16
N PHE A 493 26.34 20.36 3.59
CA PHE A 493 27.51 19.55 3.27
C PHE A 493 28.21 19.23 4.59
N ILE A 494 28.30 17.95 4.96
CA ILE A 494 29.23 17.53 6.01
C ILE A 494 30.54 17.21 5.31
N GLN A 495 31.45 18.19 5.30
CA GLN A 495 32.84 18.00 4.92
C GLN A 495 33.68 18.56 6.08
N GLN A 496 34.30 17.69 6.86
CA GLN A 496 35.28 18.09 7.87
C GLN A 496 36.59 18.43 7.14
N SER A 497 37.11 19.63 7.34
CA SER A 497 38.52 19.95 7.06
C SER A 497 39.20 20.42 8.35
N SER A 498 40.29 19.75 8.68
CA SER A 498 41.22 20.11 9.74
C SER A 498 42.35 20.97 9.17
N ASN A 499 42.56 22.14 9.77
CA ASN A 499 43.85 22.74 10.18
C ASN A 499 43.86 24.25 9.97
N GLY A 500 44.21 24.96 11.04
CA GLY A 500 44.35 26.40 11.06
C GLY A 500 45.69 26.86 10.54
N ASP A 501 45.73 28.13 10.11
CA ASP A 501 46.83 29.05 10.37
C ASP A 501 46.38 30.51 10.17
N SER A 502 47.06 31.40 10.89
CA SER A 502 46.71 32.80 11.17
C SER A 502 46.76 33.78 9.98
N ALA A 503 45.85 34.76 10.06
CA ALA A 503 45.98 36.19 9.74
C ALA A 503 46.50 36.65 8.35
N HIS A 504 45.59 37.23 7.55
CA HIS A 504 45.71 38.62 7.10
C HIS A 504 44.38 39.18 6.59
N THR A 505 44.01 40.33 7.16
CA THR A 505 42.84 41.16 6.85
C THR A 505 43.02 41.89 5.52
N THR A 506 42.08 41.71 4.57
CA THR A 506 41.80 42.73 3.54
C THR A 506 40.29 42.81 3.28
N THR A 507 39.71 43.91 3.75
CA THR A 507 38.30 44.27 3.64
C THR A 507 37.99 44.71 2.20
N ALA A 508 37.16 43.95 1.49
CA ALA A 508 36.52 44.42 0.25
C ALA A 508 35.01 44.42 0.45
N THR A 509 34.48 45.62 0.67
CA THR A 509 33.06 45.90 0.85
C THR A 509 32.35 45.84 -0.51
N SER A 510 31.62 44.76 -0.79
CA SER A 510 30.60 44.75 -1.84
C SER A 510 29.20 44.67 -1.21
N THR A 511 28.63 45.84 -1.01
CA THR A 511 27.26 46.07 -0.54
C THR A 511 26.22 45.80 -1.64
N ALA A 512 25.14 45.12 -1.23
CA ALA A 512 23.80 45.03 -1.83
C ALA A 512 23.62 44.08 -3.03
N ALA A 513 22.63 43.16 -3.08
CA ALA A 513 21.33 43.16 -2.41
C ALA A 513 20.86 41.72 -2.07
N THR A 514 20.75 41.39 -0.79
CA THR A 514 20.03 40.20 -0.31
C THR A 514 18.53 40.47 -0.27
N ALA A 515 17.85 40.26 -1.40
CA ALA A 515 16.44 39.92 -1.39
C ALA A 515 16.32 38.46 -0.90
N SER A 516 16.21 38.28 0.42
CA SER A 516 15.87 37.00 1.04
C SER A 516 14.47 36.58 0.61
N THR A 517 14.36 35.89 -0.53
CA THR A 517 13.10 35.27 -0.91
C THR A 517 12.86 34.06 0.00
N ASN A 518 11.79 34.13 0.80
CA ASN A 518 11.24 33.02 1.59
C ASN A 518 10.64 31.93 0.68
N ALA A 519 11.41 31.46 -0.30
CA ALA A 519 10.97 30.47 -1.27
C ALA A 519 11.09 29.06 -0.66
N ARG A 520 9.97 28.30 -0.70
CA ARG A 520 9.97 26.90 -0.26
C ARG A 520 10.91 26.09 -1.13
N LYS A 521 11.80 25.34 -0.50
CA LYS A 521 12.67 24.38 -1.18
C LYS A 521 12.03 22.99 -1.20
N TYR A 522 12.26 22.24 -2.27
CA TYR A 522 11.72 20.91 -2.52
C TYR A 522 12.79 20.07 -3.24
N VAL A 523 12.55 18.77 -3.38
CA VAL A 523 13.53 17.81 -3.91
C VAL A 523 14.03 18.19 -5.31
N GLN A 524 13.16 18.72 -6.18
CA GLN A 524 13.56 19.16 -7.52
C GLN A 524 14.58 20.31 -7.50
N HIS A 525 14.54 21.18 -6.49
CA HIS A 525 15.52 22.27 -6.35
C HIS A 525 16.89 21.73 -5.92
N ILE A 526 16.92 20.68 -5.08
CA ILE A 526 18.16 20.02 -4.69
C ILE A 526 18.74 19.23 -5.86
N ILE A 527 17.89 18.56 -6.66
CA ILE A 527 18.31 17.90 -7.90
C ILE A 527 18.97 18.92 -8.84
N ALA A 528 18.30 20.05 -9.12
CA ALA A 528 18.85 21.11 -9.96
C ALA A 528 20.16 21.70 -9.41
N SER A 529 20.27 21.84 -8.09
CA SER A 529 21.51 22.33 -7.45
C SER A 529 22.69 21.35 -7.57
N ASN A 530 22.42 20.06 -7.85
CA ASN A 530 23.42 19.01 -8.05
C ASN A 530 23.43 18.53 -9.53
N SER A 531 23.08 19.42 -10.46
CA SER A 531 22.85 19.11 -11.88
C SER A 531 23.99 18.34 -12.53
N GLU A 532 25.24 18.77 -12.32
CA GLU A 532 26.42 18.14 -12.93
C GLU A 532 26.60 16.69 -12.45
N GLN A 533 26.53 16.46 -11.13
CA GLN A 533 26.62 15.13 -10.55
C GLN A 533 25.47 14.23 -11.01
N VAL A 534 24.24 14.75 -11.04
CA VAL A 534 23.06 14.01 -11.50
C VAL A 534 23.20 13.62 -12.97
N ALA A 535 23.66 14.54 -13.83
CA ALA A 535 23.88 14.27 -15.24
C ALA A 535 24.98 13.23 -15.45
N ALA A 536 26.12 13.35 -14.77
CA ALA A 536 27.22 12.38 -14.84
C ALA A 536 26.77 10.97 -14.42
N LEU A 537 26.02 10.85 -13.31
CA LEU A 537 25.48 9.57 -12.87
C LEU A 537 24.58 8.93 -13.94
N ILE A 538 23.73 9.72 -14.58
CA ILE A 538 22.80 9.23 -15.61
C ILE A 538 23.54 8.87 -16.91
N LEU A 539 24.44 9.73 -17.38
CA LEU A 539 25.07 9.61 -18.70
C LEU A 539 26.30 8.72 -18.69
N ASP A 540 27.17 8.88 -17.69
CA ASP A 540 28.47 8.23 -17.65
C ASP A 540 28.42 6.93 -16.84
N ASN A 541 27.60 6.88 -15.79
CA ASN A 541 27.49 5.70 -14.91
C ASN A 541 26.22 4.87 -15.13
N ASN A 542 25.41 5.19 -16.15
CA ASN A 542 24.21 4.43 -16.52
C ASN A 542 23.20 4.28 -15.35
N ALA A 543 23.14 5.24 -14.43
CA ALA A 543 22.33 5.14 -13.22
C ALA A 543 20.84 4.92 -13.50
N VAL A 544 20.16 4.20 -12.61
CA VAL A 544 18.69 4.01 -12.65
C VAL A 544 18.02 5.01 -11.71
N VAL A 545 17.01 5.71 -12.21
CA VAL A 545 16.23 6.72 -11.49
C VAL A 545 14.90 6.14 -11.03
N TYR A 546 14.57 6.37 -9.76
CA TYR A 546 13.30 5.98 -9.15
C TYR A 546 12.61 7.19 -8.51
N VAL A 547 11.33 7.37 -8.79
CA VAL A 547 10.50 8.45 -8.22
C VAL A 547 9.29 7.87 -7.51
N SER A 548 9.11 8.18 -6.23
CA SER A 548 7.98 7.68 -5.45
C SER A 548 7.34 8.78 -4.59
N GLY A 549 6.01 8.74 -4.47
CA GLY A 549 5.28 9.61 -3.54
C GLY A 549 3.94 10.11 -4.08
N LYS A 550 3.57 11.33 -3.68
CA LYS A 550 2.25 11.88 -4.00
C LYS A 550 2.13 12.29 -5.47
N LEU A 551 1.15 11.72 -6.17
CA LEU A 551 0.77 12.07 -7.53
C LEU A 551 0.32 13.54 -7.63
N GLY A 552 0.52 14.14 -8.80
CA GLY A 552 0.14 15.52 -9.08
C GLY A 552 1.34 16.35 -9.55
N SER A 553 1.76 17.32 -8.75
CA SER A 553 2.86 18.24 -9.11
C SER A 553 4.25 17.67 -8.88
N MET A 554 4.43 16.82 -7.86
CA MET A 554 5.74 16.29 -7.46
C MET A 554 6.45 15.53 -8.59
N PRO A 555 5.88 14.46 -9.19
CA PRO A 555 6.59 13.71 -10.22
C PRO A 555 6.89 14.54 -11.47
N LYS A 556 5.97 15.44 -11.86
CA LYS A 556 6.18 16.36 -12.99
C LYS A 556 7.34 17.32 -12.75
N ALA A 557 7.45 17.88 -11.55
CA ALA A 557 8.54 18.78 -11.18
C ALA A 557 9.89 18.06 -11.10
N VAL A 558 9.91 16.83 -10.59
CA VAL A 558 11.11 15.99 -10.54
C VAL A 558 11.57 15.61 -11.95
N HIS A 559 10.64 15.16 -12.81
CA HIS A 559 10.95 14.86 -14.21
C HIS A 559 11.51 16.09 -14.95
N ALA A 560 10.92 17.27 -14.73
CA ALA A 560 11.42 18.51 -15.31
C ALA A 560 12.84 18.85 -14.85
N ALA A 561 13.14 18.68 -13.55
CA ALA A 561 14.48 18.92 -13.02
C ALA A 561 15.51 17.95 -13.59
N PHE A 562 15.20 16.66 -13.76
CA PHE A 562 16.09 15.72 -14.45
C PHE A 562 16.33 16.10 -15.91
N ALA A 563 15.27 16.49 -16.64
CA ALA A 563 15.40 16.95 -18.02
C ALA A 563 16.29 18.20 -18.13
N GLU A 564 16.17 19.14 -17.20
CA GLU A 564 17.04 20.31 -17.10
C GLU A 564 18.49 19.93 -16.79
N CYS A 565 18.73 19.01 -15.85
CA CYS A 565 20.08 18.55 -15.54
C CYS A 565 20.78 17.95 -16.76
N LEU A 566 20.05 17.14 -17.53
CA LEU A 566 20.56 16.56 -18.77
C LEU A 566 20.78 17.63 -19.84
N ALA A 567 19.84 18.55 -20.04
CA ALA A 567 19.96 19.62 -21.03
C ALA A 567 21.16 20.56 -20.76
N ASN A 568 21.51 20.75 -19.49
CA ASN A 568 22.66 21.55 -19.08
C ASN A 568 24.00 20.81 -19.18
N SER A 569 23.98 19.50 -19.45
CA SER A 569 25.21 18.72 -19.60
C SER A 569 25.87 18.94 -20.96
N PRO A 570 27.21 18.79 -21.07
CA PRO A 570 27.93 18.93 -22.34
C PRO A 570 27.42 18.00 -23.45
N ALA A 571 26.87 16.83 -23.09
CA ALA A 571 26.35 15.83 -24.03
C ALA A 571 25.14 16.32 -24.84
N PHE A 572 24.41 17.31 -24.33
CA PHE A 572 23.24 17.89 -24.98
C PHE A 572 23.43 19.36 -25.33
N ALA A 573 24.68 19.82 -25.53
CA ALA A 573 24.94 21.18 -25.96
C ALA A 573 24.27 21.52 -27.32
N GLY A 574 23.85 22.78 -27.47
CA GLY A 574 23.29 23.32 -28.72
C GLY A 574 21.77 23.59 -28.68
N PRO A 575 21.22 24.16 -29.76
CA PRO A 575 19.84 24.67 -29.79
C PRO A 575 18.76 23.59 -29.58
N ASP A 576 19.03 22.35 -29.99
CA ASP A 576 18.10 21.21 -29.82
C ASP A 576 18.34 20.41 -28.53
N GLY A 577 19.26 20.87 -27.68
CA GLY A 577 19.72 20.17 -26.48
C GLY A 577 18.60 19.73 -25.55
N ALA A 578 17.72 20.66 -25.19
CA ALA A 578 16.58 20.41 -24.32
C ALA A 578 15.62 19.35 -24.89
N SER A 579 15.36 19.41 -26.20
CA SER A 579 14.50 18.43 -26.89
C SER A 579 15.12 17.04 -26.91
N LYS A 580 16.43 16.95 -27.15
CA LYS A 580 17.19 15.69 -27.13
C LYS A 580 17.29 15.10 -25.71
N ALA A 581 17.52 15.93 -24.70
CA ALA A 581 17.52 15.53 -23.29
C ALA A 581 16.15 14.98 -22.85
N ALA A 582 15.06 15.66 -23.25
CA ALA A 582 13.71 15.17 -23.00
C ALA A 582 13.40 13.85 -23.73
N ALA A 583 13.93 13.66 -24.94
CA ALA A 583 13.82 12.39 -25.65
C ALA A 583 14.59 11.27 -24.95
N TYR A 584 15.83 11.55 -24.51
CA TYR A 584 16.65 10.61 -23.75
C TYR A 584 15.96 10.14 -22.48
N LEU A 585 15.35 11.05 -21.70
CA LEU A 585 14.63 10.69 -20.48
C LEU A 585 13.38 9.81 -20.76
N ARG A 586 12.70 10.02 -21.90
CA ARG A 586 11.62 9.12 -22.34
C ARG A 586 12.15 7.73 -22.69
N ASP A 587 13.31 7.64 -23.33
CA ASP A 587 13.93 6.36 -23.67
C ASP A 587 14.47 5.65 -22.42
N MET A 588 14.92 6.39 -21.40
CA MET A 588 15.19 5.84 -20.07
C MET A 588 13.94 5.21 -19.45
N ALA A 589 12.78 5.86 -19.55
CA ALA A 589 11.54 5.29 -19.04
C ALA A 589 11.14 4.00 -19.78
N ARG A 590 11.28 3.98 -21.12
CA ARG A 590 11.02 2.77 -21.94
C ARG A 590 11.95 1.61 -21.63
N SER A 591 13.21 1.89 -21.31
CA SER A 591 14.23 0.88 -20.98
C SER A 591 14.23 0.46 -19.49
N GLY A 592 13.36 1.05 -18.66
CA GLY A 592 13.32 0.78 -17.22
C GLY A 592 14.43 1.49 -16.42
N ARG A 593 15.18 2.40 -17.03
CA ARG A 593 16.17 3.26 -16.34
C ARG A 593 15.57 4.47 -15.63
N TYR A 594 14.30 4.79 -15.88
CA TYR A 594 13.51 5.75 -15.12
C TYR A 594 12.18 5.11 -14.74
N GLN A 595 11.92 4.93 -13.44
CA GLN A 595 10.74 4.22 -12.93
C GLN A 595 10.00 5.10 -11.92
N GLU A 596 8.66 5.12 -11.99
CA GLU A 596 7.81 5.96 -11.14
C GLU A 596 6.71 5.13 -10.48
N GLU A 597 6.51 5.33 -9.17
CA GLU A 597 5.38 4.79 -8.40
C GLU A 597 4.75 5.91 -7.56
N CYS A 598 3.68 6.52 -8.08
CA CYS A 598 3.00 7.65 -7.44
C CYS A 598 1.52 7.34 -7.13
N TRP A 599 1.01 7.88 -6.02
CA TRP A 599 -0.37 7.67 -5.55
C TRP A 599 -1.07 8.96 -5.11
N ASN A 600 -2.41 8.94 -5.10
CA ASN A 600 -3.24 10.07 -4.68
C ASN A 600 -3.42 10.20 -3.16
#